data_AF-A0A255S8U5-F1
#
_entry.id   AF-A0A255S8U5-F1
#
_cell.length_a   1.000
_cell.length_b   1.000
_cell.length_c   1.000
_cell.angle_alpha   90.00
_cell.angle_beta   90.00
_cell.angle_gamma   90.00
#
_symmetry.space_group_name_H-M   'P 1'
#
loop_
_entity.id
_entity.type
_entity.pdbx_description
1 polymer ?
#
loop_
_entity_poly.entity_id
_entity_poly.type
_entity_poly.pdbx_seq_one_letter_code
_entity_poly.pdbx_strand_id
1 'polypeptide(L)' 'MATIDMEQLDGVVGCFCTLLYPRRGQTEGTIVEDLGCEVIVQLINGKEVTEYKDDVVICE' A
#
# COMPACT_ATOMS: atom_id res chain seq x y z
N MET A 1 1.05 12.69 -30.12
CA MET A 1 1.99 12.18 -29.10
C MET A 1 1.14 11.73 -27.93
N ALA A 2 1.27 10.46 -27.54
CA ALA A 2 0.38 9.82 -26.58
C ALA A 2 0.33 10.60 -25.26
N THR A 3 -0.84 11.09 -24.90
CA THR A 3 -1.17 11.37 -23.50
C THR A 3 -1.22 9.99 -22.84
N ILE A 4 -0.17 9.65 -22.11
CA ILE A 4 -0.21 8.49 -21.24
C ILE A 4 -1.16 8.90 -20.12
N ASP A 5 -2.40 8.41 -20.15
CA ASP A 5 -3.35 8.50 -19.06
C ASP A 5 -2.71 7.88 -17.80
N MET A 6 -2.01 8.72 -17.02
CA MET A 6 -1.45 8.38 -15.69
C MET A 6 -2.53 8.30 -14.61
N GLU A 7 -3.82 8.33 -14.97
CA GLU A 7 -4.94 8.40 -14.03
C GLU A 7 -5.46 7.03 -13.55
N GLN A 8 -4.78 5.92 -13.84
CA GLN A 8 -5.29 4.58 -13.45
C GLN A 8 -4.35 3.72 -12.60
N LEU A 9 -3.19 4.22 -12.16
CA LEU A 9 -2.31 3.51 -11.21
C LEU A 9 -2.35 4.06 -9.77
N ASP A 10 -3.01 5.20 -9.56
CA ASP A 10 -2.95 6.04 -8.34
C ASP A 10 -4.20 5.89 -7.45
N GLY A 11 -4.72 4.68 -7.28
CA GLY A 11 -5.96 4.46 -6.50
C GLY A 11 -5.74 4.13 -5.03
N VAL A 12 -4.55 3.65 -4.68
CA VAL A 12 -4.28 3.02 -3.37
C VAL A 12 -3.19 3.74 -2.58
N VAL A 13 -2.32 4.50 -3.26
CA VAL A 13 -1.27 5.27 -2.60
C VAL A 13 -1.92 6.41 -1.80
N GLY A 14 -1.51 6.55 -0.54
CA GLY A 14 -2.09 7.47 0.43
C GLY A 14 -3.26 6.87 1.22
N CYS A 15 -3.78 5.70 0.85
CA CYS A 15 -4.85 5.05 1.60
C CYS A 15 -4.31 4.38 2.87
N PHE A 16 -5.10 4.45 3.95
CA PHE A 16 -4.86 3.66 5.14
C PHE A 16 -5.23 2.21 4.88
N CYS A 17 -4.43 1.30 5.41
CA CYS A 17 -4.58 -0.12 5.18
C CYS A 17 -4.22 -0.95 6.42
N THR A 18 -4.73 -2.17 6.42
CA THR A 18 -4.44 -3.19 7.43
C THR A 18 -3.87 -4.42 6.74
N LEU A 19 -2.72 -4.88 7.21
CA LEU A 19 -2.07 -6.12 6.78
C LEU A 19 -2.85 -7.32 7.32
N LEU A 20 -3.09 -8.34 6.49
CA LEU A 20 -3.67 -9.62 6.91
C LEU A 20 -2.77 -10.34 7.93
N TYR A 21 -1.45 -10.18 7.77
CA TYR A 21 -0.47 -10.80 8.65
C TYR A 21 0.32 -9.75 9.44
N PRO A 22 0.31 -9.80 10.79
CA PRO A 22 1.00 -8.82 11.61
C PRO A 22 2.52 -8.87 11.38
N ARG A 23 3.10 -7.74 10.97
CA ARG A 23 4.55 -7.54 10.92
C ARG A 23 5.03 -7.00 12.25
N ARG A 24 5.66 -7.88 13.06
CA ARG A 24 6.17 -7.56 14.40
C ARG A 24 5.09 -6.99 15.33
N GLY A 25 3.88 -7.56 15.25
CA GLY A 25 2.73 -7.14 16.06
C GLY A 25 2.00 -5.89 15.54
N GLN A 26 2.37 -5.39 14.36
CA GLN A 26 1.69 -4.27 13.71
C GLN A 26 1.01 -4.74 12.43
N THR A 27 -0.24 -4.33 12.27
CA THR A 27 -1.04 -4.60 11.08
C THR A 27 -1.41 -3.31 10.37
N GLU A 28 -1.39 -2.16 11.04
CA GLU A 28 -1.88 -0.90 10.49
C GLU A 28 -0.76 -0.09 9.84
N GLY A 29 -1.08 0.52 8.69
CA GLY A 29 -0.16 1.42 8.00
C GLY A 29 -0.82 2.15 6.82
N THR A 30 -0.03 2.94 6.12
CA THR A 30 -0.45 3.70 4.94
C THR A 30 0.32 3.22 3.72
N ILE A 31 -0.34 3.01 2.60
CA ILE A 31 0.34 2.66 1.35
C ILE A 31 1.05 3.92 0.84
N VAL A 32 2.37 3.85 0.65
CA VAL A 32 3.20 4.98 0.18
C VAL A 32 3.71 4.78 -1.24
N GLU A 33 3.69 3.56 -1.74
CA GLU A 33 4.11 3.24 -3.11
C GLU A 33 3.41 1.99 -3.62
N ASP A 34 2.98 2.01 -4.89
CA ASP A 34 2.46 0.85 -5.61
C ASP A 34 3.54 0.32 -6.58
N LEU A 35 3.91 -0.95 -6.42
CA LEU A 35 4.90 -1.64 -7.25
C LEU A 35 4.21 -2.59 -8.25
N GLY A 36 2.92 -2.40 -8.53
CA GLY A 36 2.11 -3.29 -9.36
C GLY A 36 1.50 -4.44 -8.58
N CYS A 37 2.29 -5.48 -8.24
CA CYS A 37 1.84 -6.67 -7.50
C CYS A 37 2.04 -6.54 -5.97
N GLU A 38 3.00 -5.72 -5.58
CA GLU A 38 3.35 -5.43 -4.20
C GLU A 38 3.11 -3.94 -3.93
N VAL A 39 3.00 -3.61 -2.65
CA VAL A 39 2.86 -2.24 -2.16
C VAL A 39 3.86 -2.01 -1.05
N ILE A 40 4.36 -0.78 -0.96
CA ILE A 40 5.10 -0.33 0.21
C ILE A 40 4.11 0.27 1.20
N VAL A 41 4.06 -0.31 2.38
CA VAL A 41 3.23 0.15 3.49
C VAL A 41 4.13 0.76 4.56
N GLN A 42 3.90 2.04 4.86
CA GLN A 42 4.48 2.69 6.02
C GLN A 42 3.62 2.37 7.25
N LEU A 43 4.13 1.52 8.12
CA LEU A 43 3.48 1.17 9.38
C LEU A 43 3.40 2.40 10.29
N ILE A 44 2.49 2.37 11.27
CA ILE A 44 2.31 3.44 12.25
C ILE A 44 3.57 3.79 13.08
N ASN A 45 4.57 2.90 13.11
CA ASN A 45 5.87 3.17 13.74
C ASN A 45 6.88 3.90 12.81
N GLY A 46 6.47 4.26 11.59
CA GLY A 46 7.31 4.89 10.57
C GLY A 46 8.18 3.91 9.77
N LYS A 47 8.08 2.60 10.02
CA LYS A 47 8.81 1.59 9.26
C LYS A 47 8.07 1.23 7.98
N GLU A 48 8.79 1.24 6.87
CA GLU A 48 8.29 0.75 5.58
C GLU A 48 8.49 -0.77 5.44
N VAL A 49 7.46 -1.43 4.94
CA VAL A 49 7.46 -2.87 4.64
C VAL A 49 6.83 -3.10 3.28
N THR A 50 7.32 -4.10 2.56
CA THR A 50 6.78 -4.53 1.26
C THR A 50 5.81 -5.68 1.48
N GLU A 51 4.57 -5.53 1.04
CA GLU A 51 3.52 -6.53 1.18
C GLU A 51 2.79 -6.74 -0.16
N TYR A 52 2.22 -7.93 -0.36
CA TYR A 52 1.42 -8.22 -1.55
C TYR A 52 0.05 -7.54 -1.46
N LYS A 53 -0.50 -7.09 -2.59
CA LYS A 53 -1.83 -6.45 -2.61
C LYS A 53 -2.94 -7.37 -2.10
N ASP A 54 -2.82 -8.68 -2.32
CA ASP A 54 -3.73 -9.69 -1.76
C ASP A 54 -3.64 -9.83 -0.23
N ASP A 55 -2.53 -9.40 0.38
CA ASP A 55 -2.28 -9.47 1.82
C ASP A 55 -2.59 -8.15 2.55
N VAL A 56 -3.13 -7.15 1.84
CA VAL A 56 -3.40 -5.81 2.38
C VAL A 56 -4.86 -5.45 2.14
N VAL A 57 -5.54 -5.00 3.20
CA VAL A 57 -6.92 -4.54 3.15
C VAL A 57 -6.94 -3.03 3.27
N ILE A 58 -7.47 -2.33 2.27
CA ILE A 58 -7.61 -0.87 2.28
C ILE A 58 -8.87 -0.49 3.08
N CYS A 59 -8.72 0.46 3.99
CA CYS A 59 -9.82 1.03 4.75
C CYS A 59 -10.39 2.25 3.98
N GLU A 60 -11.67 2.19 3.59
CA GLU A 60 -12.40 3.32 2.97
C GLU A 60 -12.77 4.42 3.98
#